data_AF-A0A968RZ92-F1
#
_entry.id   AF-A0A968RZ92-F1
#
_cell.length_a   1.000
_cell.length_b   1.000
_cell.length_c   1.000
_cell.angle_alpha   90.00
_cell.angle_beta   90.00
_cell.angle_gamma   90.00
#
_symmetry.space_group_name_H-M   'P 1'
#
loop_
_entity.id
_entity.type
_entity.pdbx_description
1 polymer ?
#
loop_
_entity_poly.entity_id
_entity_poly.type
_entity_poly.pdbx_seq_one_letter_code
_entity_poly.pdbx_strand_id
1 'polypeptide(L)' 'MKEKYIVSYTSEQLHQMEDLSNWEYLNSLTDEEIEQNALNDPDNLPVSEDMLPGFRPVNPQEQQLRRQQQLSNHPLD' A
#
# COMPACT_ATOMS: atom_id res chain seq x y z
N MET A 1 -3.19 2.82 27.95
CA MET A 1 -3.24 2.86 26.48
C MET A 1 -1.80 2.82 25.99
N LYS A 2 -1.41 1.92 25.08
CA LYS A 2 -0.03 1.85 24.57
C LYS A 2 0.12 2.94 23.50
N GLU A 3 0.95 3.93 23.78
CA GLU A 3 1.30 4.97 22.82
C GLU A 3 1.99 4.31 21.61
N LYS A 4 1.41 4.46 20.42
CA LYS A 4 2.03 4.04 19.16
C LYS A 4 3.04 5.10 18.77
N TYR A 5 4.33 4.79 18.91
CA TYR A 5 5.39 5.62 18.36
C TYR A 5 5.40 5.46 16.84
N ILE A 6 5.15 6.55 16.11
CA ILE A 6 5.49 6.61 14.70
C ILE A 6 7.01 6.79 14.64
N VAL A 7 7.70 5.81 14.04
CA VAL A 7 9.15 5.83 13.85
C VAL A 7 9.43 6.22 12.41
N SER A 8 10.27 7.23 12.21
CA SER A 8 10.69 7.72 10.89
C SER A 8 12.13 7.32 10.61
N TYR A 9 12.41 6.99 9.35
CA TYR A 9 13.75 6.62 8.87
C TYR A 9 14.17 7.54 7.72
N THR A 10 15.45 7.87 7.65
CA THR A 10 16.04 8.53 6.47
C THR A 10 16.33 7.50 5.37
N SER A 11 16.48 7.96 4.13
CA SER A 11 16.87 7.09 3.00
C SER A 11 18.21 6.37 3.27
N GLU A 12 19.19 7.07 3.84
CA GLU A 12 20.47 6.49 4.22
C GLU A 12 20.32 5.39 5.28
N GLN A 13 19.43 5.57 6.25
CA GLN A 13 19.14 4.56 7.26
C GLN A 13 18.48 3.33 6.64
N LEU A 14 17.51 3.51 5.75
CA LEU A 14 16.84 2.40 5.06
C LEU A 14 17.81 1.56 4.23
N HIS A 15 18.77 2.19 3.53
CA HIS A 15 19.79 1.47 2.76
C HIS A 15 20.77 0.66 3.62
N GLN A 16 20.90 0.99 4.91
CA GLN A 16 21.76 0.27 5.85
C GLN A 16 21.01 -0.83 6.62
N MET A 17 19.69 -0.89 6.53
CA MET A 17 18.90 -1.92 7.19
C MET A 17 19.11 -3.26 6.49
N GLU A 18 19.03 -4.33 7.28
CA GLU A 18 19.05 -5.69 6.76
C GLU A 18 17.83 -5.93 5.88
N ASP A 19 18.07 -6.44 4.67
CA ASP A 19 17.00 -6.91 3.79
C ASP A 19 16.46 -8.23 4.35
N LEU A 20 15.21 -8.23 4.80
CA LEU A 20 14.52 -9.41 5.32
C LEU A 20 13.76 -10.17 4.23
N SER A 21 13.89 -9.74 2.97
CA SER A 21 13.21 -10.37 1.83
C SER A 21 13.80 -11.75 1.55
N ASN A 22 12.94 -12.77 1.56
CA ASN A 22 13.33 -14.13 1.19
C ASN A 22 13.19 -14.35 -0.32
N TRP A 23 14.15 -13.83 -1.09
CA TRP A 23 14.15 -13.90 -2.56
C TRP A 23 14.21 -15.34 -3.10
N GLU A 24 14.89 -16.25 -2.41
CA GLU A 24 14.98 -17.65 -2.83
C GLU A 24 13.62 -18.34 -2.77
N TYR A 25 12.87 -18.14 -1.68
CA TYR A 25 11.49 -18.62 -1.57
C TYR A 25 10.61 -18.05 -2.68
N LEU A 26 10.63 -16.73 -2.89
CA LEU A 26 9.79 -16.08 -3.90
C LEU A 26 10.08 -16.59 -5.32
N ASN A 27 11.34 -16.84 -5.66
CA ASN A 27 11.74 -17.37 -6.96
C ASN A 27 11.38 -18.86 -7.14
N SER A 28 11.04 -19.56 -6.05
CA SER A 28 10.70 -20.99 -6.09
C SER A 28 9.19 -21.25 -6.23
N LEU A 29 8.35 -20.22 -6.04
CA LEU A 29 6.90 -20.34 -6.11
C LEU A 29 6.42 -20.61 -7.53
N THR A 30 5.42 -21.47 -7.66
CA THR A 30 4.70 -21.66 -8.93
C THR A 30 3.66 -20.57 -9.16
N ASP A 31 3.17 -20.44 -10.40
CA ASP A 31 2.12 -19.48 -10.75
C ASP A 31 0.84 -19.73 -9.92
N GLU A 32 0.47 -21.00 -9.70
CA GLU A 32 -0.69 -21.35 -8.87
C GLU A 32 -0.51 -20.97 -7.39
N GLU A 33 0.70 -21.13 -6.85
CA GLU A 33 1.00 -20.73 -5.47
C GLU A 33 1.00 -19.21 -5.32
N ILE A 34 1.50 -18.47 -6.32
CA ILE A 34 1.42 -17.01 -6.38
C ILE A 34 -0.05 -16.56 -6.39
N GLU A 35 -0.89 -17.16 -7.23
CA GLU A 35 -2.31 -16.83 -7.30
C GLU A 35 -3.03 -17.11 -5.97
N GLN A 36 -2.78 -18.26 -5.35
CA GLN A 36 -3.36 -18.58 -4.05
C GLN A 36 -2.88 -17.64 -2.95
N ASN A 37 -1.60 -17.28 -2.94
CA ASN A 37 -1.08 -16.29 -1.98
C ASN A 37 -1.77 -14.94 -2.16
N ALA A 38 -1.92 -14.48 -3.41
CA ALA A 38 -2.65 -13.25 -3.70
C ALA A 38 -4.10 -13.32 -3.22
N LEU A 39 -4.82 -14.42 -3.50
CA LEU A 39 -6.22 -14.60 -3.08
C LEU A 39 -6.40 -14.61 -1.56
N ASN A 40 -5.43 -15.15 -0.82
CA ASN A 40 -5.47 -15.26 0.63
C ASN A 40 -4.86 -14.07 1.36
N ASP A 41 -4.23 -13.13 0.65
CA ASP A 41 -3.62 -11.94 1.26
C ASP A 41 -4.72 -11.07 1.90
N PRO A 42 -4.60 -10.72 3.20
CA PRO A 42 -5.62 -9.93 3.89
C PRO A 42 -5.74 -8.49 3.37
N ASP A 43 -4.70 -7.97 2.73
CA ASP A 43 -4.67 -6.69 2.03
C ASP A 43 -5.05 -6.83 0.55
N ASN A 44 -5.37 -8.05 0.08
CA ASN A 44 -5.99 -8.24 -1.23
C ASN A 44 -7.38 -7.64 -1.21
N LEU A 45 -7.51 -6.47 -1.84
CA LEU A 45 -8.78 -5.79 -2.00
C LEU A 45 -9.73 -6.71 -2.80
N PRO A 46 -10.86 -7.15 -2.23
CA PRO A 46 -11.82 -7.90 -3.02
C PRO A 46 -12.46 -6.93 -4.01
N VAL A 47 -12.22 -7.13 -5.30
CA VAL A 47 -13.02 -6.53 -6.38
C VAL A 47 -14.07 -7.55 -6.80
N SER A 48 -14.79 -8.16 -5.84
CA SER A 48 -15.89 -9.03 -6.24
C SER A 48 -16.92 -8.19 -6.99
N GLU A 49 -17.57 -8.78 -8.01
CA GLU A 49 -18.56 -8.06 -8.81
C GLU A 49 -19.68 -7.48 -7.92
N ASP A 50 -19.98 -8.15 -6.80
CA ASP A 50 -20.95 -7.71 -5.80
C ASP A 50 -20.53 -6.41 -5.07
N MET A 51 -19.25 -6.07 -5.06
CA MET A 51 -18.75 -4.80 -4.48
C MET A 51 -18.77 -3.64 -5.48
N LEU A 52 -18.84 -3.92 -6.80
CA LEU A 52 -18.86 -2.91 -7.86
C LEU A 52 -20.03 -1.89 -7.76
N PRO A 53 -21.26 -2.26 -7.37
CA PRO A 53 -22.37 -1.31 -7.25
C PRO A 53 -22.13 -0.17 -6.25
N GLY A 54 -21.17 -0.33 -5.33
CA GLY A 54 -20.78 0.70 -4.36
C GLY A 54 -19.78 1.73 -4.89
N PHE A 55 -19.10 1.44 -6.00
CA PHE A 55 -18.10 2.33 -6.58
C PHE A 55 -18.80 3.47 -7.33
N ARG A 56 -18.41 4.70 -7.01
CA ARG A 56 -18.90 5.90 -7.70
C ARG A 56 -17.74 6.59 -8.40
N PRO A 57 -17.95 7.15 -9.59
CA PRO A 57 -16.95 7.99 -10.22
C PRO A 57 -16.61 9.15 -9.29
N VAL A 58 -15.32 9.41 -9.11
CA VAL A 58 -14.88 10.52 -8.24
C VAL A 58 -15.35 11.84 -8.85
N ASN A 59 -16.11 12.62 -8.08
CA ASN A 59 -16.61 13.92 -8.52
C ASN A 59 -15.42 14.83 -8.92
N PRO A 60 -15.43 15.47 -10.11
CA PRO A 60 -14.35 16.36 -10.54
C PRO A 60 -13.98 17.45 -9.53
N GLN A 61 -14.94 17.97 -8.77
CA GLN A 61 -14.69 18.95 -7.71
C GLN A 61 -13.94 18.34 -6.52
N GLU A 62 -14.30 17.11 -6.12
CA GLU A 62 -13.59 16.36 -5.08
C GLU A 62 -12.17 16.01 -5.53
N GLN A 63 -11.98 15.68 -6.81
CA GLN A 63 -10.63 15.46 -7.36
C GLN A 63 -9.79 16.74 -7.32
N GLN A 64 -10.38 17.89 -7.68
CA GLN A 64 -9.70 19.19 -7.60
C GLN A 64 -9.34 19.54 -6.16
N LEU A 65 -10.24 19.27 -5.21
CA LEU A 65 -10.00 19.52 -3.79
C LEU A 65 -8.91 18.61 -3.23
N ARG A 66 -8.90 17.31 -3.59
CA ARG A 66 -7.82 16.37 -3.20
C ARG A 66 -6.47 16.82 -3.73
N ARG A 67 -6.38 17.26 -4.99
CA ARG A 67 -5.13 17.82 -5.55
C ARG A 67 -4.64 19.05 -4.79
N GLN A 68 -5.56 19.94 -4.40
CA GLN A 68 -5.22 21.12 -3.61
C GLN A 68 -4.76 20.77 -2.18
N GLN A 69 -5.40 19.79 -1.54
CA GLN A 69 -5.02 19.32 -0.20
C GLN A 69 -3.73 18.48 -0.20
N GLN A 70 -3.40 17.80 -1.31
CA GLN A 70 -2.12 17.10 -1.47
C GLN A 70 -0.92 18.06 -1.66
N LEU A 71 -1.17 19.34 -1.94
CA LEU A 71 -0.14 20.40 -1.93
C LEU A 71 0.07 21.01 -0.53
N SER A 72 -0.78 20.70 0.46
CA SER A 72 -0.67 21.25 1.82
C SER A 72 0.06 20.34 2.82
N ASN A 73 0.52 19.15 2.41
CA ASN A 73 1.25 18.20 3.28
C ASN A 73 2.74 18.03 2.89
N HIS A 74 3.35 19.06 2.33
CA HIS A 74 4.81 19.19 2.26
C HIS A 74 5.24 20.58 2.77
N PRO A 75 5.70 20.73 4.02
CA PRO A 75 6.85 21.57 4.25
C PRO A 75 8.07 20.86 3.63
N LEU A 76 8.66 21.48 2.61
CA LEU A 76 10.07 21.27 2.31
C LEU A 76 10.85 21.99 3.40
N ASP A 77 11.36 21.24 4.36
CA ASP A 77 12.56 21.55 5.13
C ASP A 77 13.38 20.26 5.29
#